data_AF-A0A961QZ51-F1
#
_entry.id   AF-A0A961QZ51-F1
#
_cell.length_a   1.000
_cell.length_b   1.000
_cell.length_c   1.000
_cell.angle_alpha   90.00
_cell.angle_beta   90.00
_cell.angle_gamma   90.00
#
_symmetry.space_group_name_H-M   'P 1'
#
loop_
_entity.id
_entity.type
_entity.pdbx_description
1 polymer ?
#
loop_
_entity_poly.entity_id
_entity_poly.type
_entity_poly.pdbx_seq_one_letter_code
_entity_poly.pdbx_strand_id
1 'polypeptide(L)'
;MRDFFINLLEKVIHVIVVIAMIGVVVAAIAAILNPQPGMPGALVALGILIGGALYVVMMAGFMYLGLGIYQNTRRTAEAMERMTR
;
A
#
# COMPACT_ATOMS: atom_id res chain seq x y z
N MET A 1 8.76 -16.54 -17.57
CA MET A 1 7.88 -15.36 -17.83
C MET A 1 7.00 -15.02 -16.63
N ARG A 2 6.40 -15.99 -15.94
CA ARG A 2 5.56 -15.78 -14.74
C ARG A 2 6.27 -15.05 -13.59
N ASP A 3 7.51 -15.41 -13.26
CA ASP A 3 8.27 -14.78 -12.16
C ASP A 3 8.63 -13.32 -12.46
N PHE A 4 8.77 -12.97 -13.74
CA PHE A 4 8.95 -11.58 -14.16
C PHE A 4 7.70 -10.75 -13.83
N PHE A 5 6.50 -11.23 -14.16
CA PHE A 5 5.25 -10.51 -13.87
C PHE A 5 5.02 -10.35 -12.36
N ILE A 6 5.30 -11.36 -11.55
CA ILE A 6 5.12 -11.30 -10.09
C ILE A 6 6.10 -10.31 -9.47
N ASN A 7 7.39 -10.41 -9.82
CA ASN A 7 8.40 -9.50 -9.29
C ASN A 7 8.17 -8.05 -9.76
N LEU A 8 7.65 -7.86 -10.98
CA LEU A 8 7.27 -6.55 -11.48
C LEU A 8 6.07 -6.00 -10.71
N LEU A 9 5.02 -6.81 -10.52
CA LEU A 9 3.81 -6.43 -9.78
C LEU A 9 4.14 -6.04 -8.33
N GLU A 10 5.00 -6.81 -7.66
CA GLU A 10 5.49 -6.49 -6.31
C GLU A 10 6.20 -5.12 -6.27
N LYS A 11 7.13 -4.87 -7.20
CA LYS A 11 7.81 -3.56 -7.29
C LYS A 11 6.85 -2.42 -7.59
N VAL A 12 5.89 -2.62 -8.49
CA VAL A 12 4.87 -1.62 -8.82
C VAL A 12 4.02 -1.30 -7.60
N ILE A 13 3.58 -2.31 -6.84
CA ILE A 13 2.84 -2.12 -5.60
C ILE A 13 3.67 -1.33 -4.58
N HIS A 14 4.95 -1.68 -4.39
CA HIS A 14 5.84 -0.90 -3.51
C HIS A 14 5.91 0.58 -3.91
N VAL A 15 6.12 0.85 -5.21
CA VAL A 15 6.19 2.23 -5.73
C VAL A 15 4.87 2.97 -5.49
N ILE A 16 3.73 2.35 -5.78
CA ILE A 16 2.40 2.94 -5.56
C ILE A 16 2.19 3.29 -4.09
N VAL A 17 2.54 2.39 -3.17
CA VAL A 17 2.39 2.63 -1.72
C VAL A 17 3.27 3.79 -1.26
N VAL A 18 4.52 3.88 -1.75
CA VAL A 18 5.41 5.00 -1.43
C VAL A 18 4.84 6.33 -1.96
N ILE A 19 4.36 6.35 -3.21
CA ILE A 19 3.74 7.54 -3.79
C ILE A 19 2.49 7.94 -3.00
N ALA A 20 1.65 6.99 -2.61
CA ALA A 20 0.46 7.25 -1.83
C ALA A 20 0.79 7.84 -0.45
N MET A 21 1.81 7.32 0.24
CA MET A 21 2.30 7.89 1.51
C MET A 21 2.81 9.31 1.34
N ILE A 22 3.58 9.58 0.28
CA ILE A 22 4.03 10.94 -0.04
C ILE A 22 2.82 11.84 -0.28
N GLY A 23 1.81 11.37 -1.02
CA GLY A 23 0.57 12.10 -1.27
C GLY A 23 -0.17 12.49 0.01
N VAL A 24 -0.26 11.59 0.99
CA VAL A 24 -0.86 11.87 2.31
C VAL A 24 -0.09 12.97 3.05
N VAL A 25 1.25 12.90 3.05
CA VAL A 25 2.10 13.91 3.70
C VAL A 25 1.95 15.27 3.01
N VAL A 26 1.98 15.30 1.67
CA VAL A 26 1.80 16.53 0.89
C VAL A 26 0.42 17.13 1.13
N ALA A 27 -0.64 16.32 1.19
CA ALA A 27 -1.99 16.78 1.50
C ALA A 27 -2.10 17.37 2.91
N ALA A 28 -1.44 16.76 3.90
CA ALA A 28 -1.42 17.27 5.27
C ALA A 28 -0.68 18.62 5.35
N ILE A 29 0.46 18.76 4.66
CA ILE A 29 1.19 20.04 4.58
C ILE A 29 0.32 21.10 3.89
N ALA A 30 -0.32 20.77 2.78
CA ALA A 30 -1.18 21.69 2.04
C ALA A 30 -2.36 22.21 2.89
N ALA A 31 -2.93 21.37 3.77
CA ALA A 31 -3.99 21.75 4.70
C ALA A 31 -3.54 22.76 5.78
N ILE A 32 -2.26 22.76 6.14
CA ILE A 32 -1.68 23.76 7.05
C ILE A 32 -1.41 25.07 6.31
N LEU A 33 -0.88 24.99 5.08
CA LEU A 33 -0.55 26.16 4.28
C LEU A 33 -1.79 26.91 3.75
N ASN A 34 -2.89 26.20 3.53
CA ASN A 34 -4.16 26.76 3.06
C ASN A 34 -5.29 26.37 4.02
N PRO A 35 -5.36 26.98 5.22
CA PRO A 35 -6.36 26.63 6.22
C PRO A 35 -7.76 27.03 5.75
N GLN A 36 -8.71 26.11 5.92
CA GLN A 36 -10.11 26.35 5.57
C GLN A 36 -10.79 27.25 6.61
N PRO A 37 -11.68 28.17 6.21
CA PRO A 37 -12.37 29.06 7.15
C PRO A 37 -13.18 28.26 8.18
N GLY A 38 -13.01 28.58 9.47
CA GLY A 38 -13.76 27.98 10.57
C GLY A 38 -13.14 26.72 11.20
N MET A 39 -11.98 26.24 10.73
CA MET A 39 -11.32 25.07 11.30
C MET A 39 -9.80 25.24 11.33
N PRO A 40 -9.11 24.92 12.45
CA PRO A 40 -7.65 25.02 12.50
C PRO A 40 -7.00 24.07 11.47
N GLY A 41 -6.13 24.59 10.60
CA GLY A 41 -5.44 23.78 9.59
C GLY A 41 -4.64 22.61 10.18
N ALA A 42 -4.11 22.77 11.40
CA ALA A 42 -3.44 21.70 12.14
C ALA A 42 -4.38 20.52 12.47
N LEU A 43 -5.64 20.79 12.80
CA LEU A 43 -6.62 19.74 13.10
C LEU A 43 -7.01 18.98 11.83
N VAL A 44 -7.19 19.69 10.73
CA VAL A 44 -7.45 19.09 9.41
C VAL A 44 -6.27 18.22 8.96
N ALA A 45 -5.05 18.72 9.10
CA ALA A 45 -3.83 17.98 8.77
C ALA A 45 -3.70 16.69 9.60
N LEU A 46 -3.99 16.75 10.90
CA LEU A 46 -3.99 15.56 11.75
C LEU A 46 -5.02 14.52 11.27
N GLY A 47 -6.23 14.96 10.89
CA GLY A 47 -7.25 14.10 10.31
C GLY A 47 -6.80 13.46 8.99
N ILE A 48 -6.15 14.22 8.11
CA ILE A 48 -5.58 13.71 6.84
C ILE A 48 -4.48 12.68 7.11
N LEU A 49 -3.58 12.94 8.07
CA LEU A 49 -2.51 11.99 8.39
C LEU A 49 -3.08 10.68 8.92
N ILE A 50 -4.01 10.73 9.87
CA ILE A 50 -4.60 9.52 10.46
C ILE A 50 -5.46 8.78 9.43
N GLY A 51 -6.40 9.47 8.79
CA GLY A 51 -7.31 8.87 7.81
C GLY A 51 -6.58 8.38 6.55
N GLY A 52 -5.63 9.18 6.04
CA GLY A 52 -4.80 8.84 4.90
C GLY A 52 -3.87 7.67 5.20
N ALA A 53 -3.19 7.64 6.34
CA ALA A 53 -2.36 6.51 6.72
C ALA A 53 -3.19 5.23 6.89
N LEU A 54 -4.35 5.29 7.56
CA LEU A 54 -5.26 4.15 7.68
C LEU A 54 -5.70 3.64 6.30
N TYR A 55 -6.09 4.55 5.41
CA TYR A 55 -6.48 4.20 4.03
C TYR A 55 -5.34 3.51 3.29
N VAL A 56 -4.13 4.08 3.33
CA VAL A 56 -2.95 3.50 2.65
C VAL A 56 -2.61 2.13 3.25
N VAL A 57 -2.64 1.97 4.57
CA VAL A 57 -2.39 0.70 5.24
C VAL A 57 -3.41 -0.36 4.82
N MET A 58 -4.69 -0.03 4.81
CA MET A 58 -5.74 -0.97 4.39
C MET A 58 -5.58 -1.35 2.91
N MET A 59 -5.45 -0.36 2.03
CA MET A 59 -5.26 -0.57 0.60
C MET A 59 -4.01 -1.42 0.31
N ALA A 60 -2.86 -1.04 0.88
CA ALA A 60 -1.60 -1.76 0.75
C ALA A 60 -1.72 -3.18 1.30
N GLY A 61 -2.36 -3.33 2.46
CA GLY A 61 -2.61 -4.62 3.10
C GLY A 61 -3.32 -5.60 2.17
N PHE A 62 -4.39 -5.17 1.49
CA PHE A 62 -5.08 -6.03 0.52
C PHE A 62 -4.22 -6.37 -0.71
N MET A 63 -3.44 -5.42 -1.22
CA MET A 63 -2.54 -5.67 -2.35
C MET A 63 -1.45 -6.70 -2.00
N TYR A 64 -0.80 -6.55 -0.84
CA TYR A 64 0.22 -7.50 -0.38
C TYR A 64 -0.39 -8.85 0.04
N LEU A 65 -1.60 -8.87 0.59
CA LEU A 65 -2.31 -10.12 0.89
C LEU A 65 -2.51 -10.95 -0.39
N GLY A 66 -2.95 -10.32 -1.48
CA GLY A 66 -3.11 -11.00 -2.77
C GLY A 66 -1.81 -11.62 -3.29
N LEU A 67 -0.70 -10.88 -3.20
CA LEU A 67 0.64 -11.39 -3.53
C LEU A 67 1.04 -12.56 -2.62
N GLY A 68 0.80 -12.43 -1.31
CA GLY A 68 1.14 -13.45 -0.32
C GLY A 68 0.39 -14.76 -0.54
N ILE A 69 -0.91 -14.69 -0.82
CA ILE A 69 -1.73 -15.87 -1.15
C ILE A 69 -1.15 -16.58 -2.37
N TYR A 70 -0.86 -15.84 -3.44
CA TYR A 70 -0.28 -16.39 -4.65
C TYR A 70 1.04 -17.11 -4.38
N GLN A 71 1.95 -16.47 -3.65
CA GLN A 71 3.25 -17.05 -3.31
C GLN A 71 3.11 -18.32 -2.45
N ASN A 72 2.17 -18.33 -1.50
CA ASN A 72 1.89 -19.49 -0.66
C ASN A 72 1.33 -20.65 -1.48
N THR A 73 0.34 -20.41 -2.35
CA THR A 73 -0.21 -21.45 -3.23
C THR A 73 0.87 -22.02 -4.15
N ARG A 74 1.76 -21.19 -4.70
CA ARG A 74 2.89 -21.64 -5.52
C ARG A 74 3.84 -22.57 -4.74
N ARG A 75 4.24 -22.18 -3.53
CA ARG A 75 5.13 -22.98 -2.67
C ARG A 75 4.50 -24.34 -2.33
N THR A 76 3.19 -24.37 -2.06
CA THR A 76 2.47 -25.61 -1.80
C THR A 76 2.46 -26.52 -3.03
N ALA A 77 2.21 -25.99 -4.23
CA ALA A 77 2.25 -26.77 -5.45
C ALA A 77 3.64 -27.36 -5.72
N GLU A 78 4.70 -26.55 -5.58
CA GLU A 78 6.09 -27.01 -5.72
C GLU A 78 6.45 -28.10 -4.69
N ALA A 79 5.98 -27.99 -3.45
CA ALA A 79 6.19 -29.01 -2.43
C ALA A 79 5.46 -30.33 -2.77
N MET A 80 4.22 -30.25 -3.26
CA MET A 80 3.45 -31.40 -3.72
C MET A 80 4.13 -32.14 -4.88
N GLU A 81 4.66 -31.41 -5.87
CA GLU A 81 5.39 -32.00 -6.99
C GLU A 81 6.65 -32.74 -6.50
N ARG A 82 7.36 -32.19 -5.51
CA ARG A 82 8.56 -32.84 -4.93
C ARG A 82 8.25 -34.09 -4.11
N MET A 83 7.07 -34.19 -3.51
CA MET A 83 6.66 -35.40 -2.78
C MET A 83 6.25 -36.54 -3.70
N THR A 84 5.82 -36.21 -4.92
CA THR A 84 5.29 -37.20 -5.89
C THR A 84 6.35 -37.67 -6.89
N ARG A 85 7.57 -37.12 -6.80
CA ARG A 85 8.68 -37.39 -7.71
C ARG A 85 9.79 -38.13 -6.98
#